data_AF-A0A7J4EU11-F1
#
_entry.id   AF-A0A7J4EU11-F1
#
_cell.length_a   1.000
_cell.length_b   1.000
_cell.length_c   1.000
_cell.angle_alpha   90.00
_cell.angle_beta   90.00
_cell.angle_gamma   90.00
#
_symmetry.space_group_name_H-M   'P 1'
#
loop_
_entity.id
_entity.type
_entity.pdbx_description
1 polymer ?
#
loop_
_entity_poly.entity_id
_entity_poly.type
_entity_poly.pdbx_seq_one_letter_code
_entity_poly.pdbx_strand_id
1 'polypeptide(L)'
;MPLGVPYEIRCIYCKSCEIACPENAITVKKIFSGEIRVNWNSCQACGVCIEVCPSDAIKFPKLEIGKDVERIKLIEERCIYCGACEKICPVDAVSVVRKDVKYSVDGKNPWTKTHKNAFMKIIQNKNGIDS
;
A
#
# COMPACT_ATOMS: atom_id res chain seq x y z
N MET A 1 -16.79 -18.09 1.95
CA MET A 1 -15.52 -18.01 2.71
C MET A 1 -14.65 -19.16 2.22
N PRO A 2 -13.51 -18.93 1.53
CA PRO A 2 -12.79 -20.02 0.90
C PRO A 2 -12.09 -20.84 1.99
N LEU A 3 -12.51 -22.11 2.12
CA LEU A 3 -11.93 -23.12 2.98
C LEU A 3 -10.59 -23.55 2.37
N GLY A 4 -9.48 -23.42 3.11
CA GLY A 4 -8.20 -24.05 2.71
C GLY A 4 -6.91 -23.24 2.87
N VAL A 5 -6.94 -22.00 3.38
CA VAL A 5 -5.69 -21.26 3.68
C VAL A 5 -5.31 -21.48 5.14
N PRO A 6 -4.10 -22.01 5.44
CA PRO A 6 -3.62 -22.14 6.81
C PRO A 6 -3.71 -20.80 7.55
N TYR A 7 -4.21 -20.82 8.79
CA TYR A 7 -4.41 -19.64 9.64
C TYR A 7 -3.14 -18.77 9.80
N GLU A 8 -1.98 -19.42 9.68
CA GLU A 8 -0.63 -18.90 9.85
C GLU A 8 -0.17 -17.93 8.74
N ILE A 9 -0.85 -17.89 7.57
CA ILE A 9 -0.41 -17.09 6.40
C ILE A 9 -1.22 -15.78 6.25
N ARG A 10 -2.02 -15.40 7.25
CA ARG A 10 -2.90 -14.21 7.15
C ARG A 10 -2.20 -12.87 7.35
N CYS A 11 -0.92 -12.86 7.74
CA CYS A 11 -0.19 -11.61 7.94
C CYS A 11 0.11 -10.93 6.59
N ILE A 12 -0.43 -9.74 6.39
CA ILE A 12 -0.18 -8.90 5.21
C ILE A 12 0.94 -7.86 5.43
N TYR A 13 1.64 -7.91 6.56
CA TYR A 13 2.73 -6.98 6.91
C TYR A 13 2.29 -5.51 7.06
N CYS A 14 1.05 -5.26 7.51
CA CYS A 14 0.47 -3.92 7.65
C CYS A 14 0.98 -3.11 8.85
N LYS A 15 1.89 -3.64 9.67
CA LYS A 15 2.41 -2.99 10.89
C LYS A 15 1.38 -2.65 11.99
N SER A 16 0.11 -3.02 11.86
CA SER A 16 -0.89 -2.66 12.88
C SER A 16 -0.52 -3.16 14.29
N CYS A 17 0.09 -4.35 14.41
CA CYS A 17 0.54 -4.90 15.69
C CYS A 17 1.80 -4.21 16.24
N GLU A 18 2.74 -3.82 15.36
CA GLU A 18 3.93 -3.05 15.73
C GLU A 18 3.53 -1.67 16.27
N ILE A 19 2.62 -0.97 15.58
CA ILE A 19 2.13 0.36 15.98
C ILE A 19 1.33 0.30 17.29
N ALA A 20 0.56 -0.78 17.50
CA ALA A 20 -0.26 -0.93 18.69
C ALA A 20 0.52 -1.35 19.94
N CYS A 21 1.75 -1.84 19.80
CA CYS A 21 2.53 -2.37 20.92
C CYS A 21 3.31 -1.26 21.63
N PRO A 22 2.94 -0.86 22.87
CA PRO A 22 3.65 0.21 23.58
C PRO A 22 5.09 -0.18 23.97
N GLU A 23 5.35 -1.47 24.16
CA GLU A 23 6.65 -2.02 24.54
C GLU A 23 7.60 -2.23 23.36
N ASN A 24 7.17 -1.91 22.12
CA ASN A 24 7.95 -2.14 20.90
C ASN A 24 8.47 -3.59 20.73
N ALA A 25 7.74 -4.57 21.26
CA ALA A 25 8.15 -5.98 21.24
C ALA A 25 8.07 -6.64 19.86
N ILE A 26 7.36 -6.02 18.91
CA ILE A 26 7.07 -6.58 17.59
C ILE A 26 7.65 -5.66 16.52
N THR A 27 8.42 -6.21 15.57
CA THR A 27 8.90 -5.48 14.40
C THR A 27 8.42 -6.17 13.12
N VAL A 28 7.70 -5.45 12.28
CA VAL A 28 7.19 -5.94 11.00
C VAL A 28 7.98 -5.30 9.87
N LYS A 29 8.60 -6.14 9.03
CA LYS A 29 9.30 -5.68 7.82
C LYS A 29 8.34 -5.74 6.64
N LYS A 30 7.97 -4.58 6.09
CA LYS A 30 7.16 -4.49 4.87
C LYS A 30 7.95 -5.03 3.66
N ILE A 31 7.23 -5.63 2.71
CA ILE A 31 7.78 -6.11 1.44
C ILE A 31 8.07 -4.93 0.51
N PHE A 32 7.10 -4.04 0.34
CA PHE A 32 7.24 -2.84 -0.47
C PHE A 32 7.48 -1.60 0.40
N SER A 33 8.27 -0.68 -0.12
CA SER A 33 8.31 0.70 0.35
C SER A 33 7.93 1.64 -0.80
N GLY A 34 7.35 2.78 -0.49
CA GLY A 34 6.71 3.62 -1.50
C GLY A 34 6.12 4.89 -0.92
N GLU A 35 5.28 5.54 -1.72
CA GLU A 35 4.45 6.69 -1.35
C GLU A 35 3.09 6.58 -2.05
N ILE A 36 2.07 7.21 -1.46
CA ILE A 36 0.77 7.37 -2.10
C ILE A 36 0.61 8.84 -2.47
N ARG A 37 0.20 9.10 -3.71
CA ARG A 37 -0.13 10.44 -4.20
C ARG A 37 -1.63 10.51 -4.42
N VAL A 38 -2.26 11.59 -3.95
CA VAL A 38 -3.69 11.83 -4.12
C VAL A 38 -3.90 13.13 -4.86
N ASN A 39 -4.63 13.09 -5.96
CA ASN A 39 -5.09 14.28 -6.66
C ASN A 39 -6.41 14.75 -6.02
N TRP A 40 -6.31 15.80 -5.19
CA TRP A 40 -7.44 16.36 -4.48
C TRP A 40 -8.47 17.04 -5.36
N ASN A 41 -8.10 17.47 -6.58
CA ASN A 41 -9.05 18.07 -7.52
C ASN A 41 -10.00 17.01 -8.09
N SER A 42 -9.48 15.82 -8.38
CA SER A 42 -10.27 14.70 -8.93
C SER A 42 -11.01 13.89 -7.86
N CYS A 43 -10.45 13.78 -6.64
CA CYS A 43 -10.97 12.91 -5.58
C CYS A 43 -12.38 13.29 -5.12
N GLN A 44 -13.42 12.52 -5.44
CA GLN A 44 -14.80 12.83 -5.04
C GLN A 44 -15.19 12.40 -3.62
N ALA A 45 -14.24 11.96 -2.79
CA ALA A 45 -14.50 11.44 -1.44
C ALA A 45 -15.54 10.28 -1.38
N CYS A 46 -15.63 9.47 -2.44
CA CYS A 46 -16.64 8.40 -2.54
C CYS A 46 -16.42 7.19 -1.62
N GLY A 47 -15.26 7.07 -0.97
CA GLY A 47 -14.99 6.04 0.03
C GLY A 47 -14.56 4.66 -0.49
N VAL A 48 -14.63 4.39 -1.81
CA VAL A 48 -14.27 3.06 -2.35
C VAL A 48 -12.84 2.63 -2.03
N CYS A 49 -11.90 3.59 -1.96
CA CYS A 49 -10.50 3.32 -1.59
C CYS A 49 -10.33 2.93 -0.12
N ILE A 50 -11.26 3.34 0.75
CA ILE A 50 -11.29 2.98 2.18
C ILE A 50 -11.79 1.55 2.31
N GLU A 51 -12.91 1.22 1.67
CA GLU A 51 -13.52 -0.11 1.74
C GLU A 51 -12.62 -1.21 1.19
N VAL A 52 -11.91 -0.94 0.09
CA VAL A 52 -11.00 -1.93 -0.52
C VAL A 52 -9.70 -2.11 0.25
N CYS A 53 -9.36 -1.22 1.18
CA CYS A 53 -8.03 -1.18 1.80
C CYS A 53 -7.84 -2.34 2.80
N PRO A 54 -7.02 -3.36 2.51
CA PRO A 54 -6.89 -4.52 3.39
C PRO A 54 -6.13 -4.20 4.68
N SER A 55 -5.33 -3.13 4.69
CA SER A 55 -4.56 -2.69 5.85
C SER A 55 -5.24 -1.60 6.67
N ASP A 56 -6.43 -1.14 6.25
CA ASP A 56 -7.17 -0.05 6.89
C ASP A 56 -6.27 1.20 7.10
N ALA A 57 -5.49 1.49 6.05
CA ALA A 57 -4.54 2.60 5.99
C ALA A 57 -5.17 3.90 5.48
N ILE A 58 -6.31 3.85 4.80
CA ILE A 58 -7.04 5.03 4.31
C ILE A 58 -8.33 5.14 5.11
N LYS A 59 -8.63 6.32 5.65
CA LYS A 59 -9.84 6.59 6.46
C LYS A 59 -10.43 7.94 6.10
N PHE A 60 -11.68 8.16 6.47
CA PHE A 60 -12.20 9.53 6.53
C PHE A 60 -11.54 10.28 7.71
N PRO A 61 -11.16 11.55 7.52
CA PRO A 61 -10.67 12.36 8.63
C PRO A 61 -11.81 12.66 9.61
N LYS A 62 -11.44 12.94 10.85
CA LYS A 62 -12.38 13.45 11.84
C LYS A 62 -12.68 14.91 11.51
N LEU A 63 -13.96 15.24 11.36
CA LEU A 63 -14.41 16.61 11.17
C LEU A 63 -14.21 17.37 12.48
N GLU A 64 -13.41 18.43 12.45
CA GLU A 64 -13.25 19.37 13.56
C GLU A 64 -13.82 20.72 13.16
N ILE A 65 -14.58 21.35 14.06
CA ILE A 65 -15.24 22.62 13.81
C ILE A 65 -14.17 23.69 13.55
N GLY A 66 -14.26 24.37 12.39
CA GLY A 66 -13.38 25.46 12.02
C GLY A 66 -12.03 25.05 11.44
N LYS A 67 -11.82 23.77 11.10
CA LYS A 67 -10.62 23.32 10.39
C LYS A 67 -10.97 22.74 9.03
N ASP A 68 -10.20 23.15 8.03
CA ASP A 68 -10.17 22.45 6.74
C ASP A 68 -9.57 21.05 6.97
N VAL A 69 -10.35 20.04 6.62
CA VAL A 69 -9.88 18.65 6.63
C VAL A 69 -9.73 18.16 5.21
N GLU A 70 -8.71 17.34 4.98
CA GLU A 70 -8.55 16.66 3.70
C GLU A 70 -9.76 15.76 3.40
N ARG A 71 -9.93 15.34 2.14
CA ARG A 71 -11.06 14.45 1.79
C ARG A 71 -10.87 13.03 2.34
N ILE A 72 -9.62 12.59 2.49
CA ILE A 72 -9.23 11.31 3.07
C ILE A 72 -8.00 11.51 3.95
N LYS A 73 -7.84 10.67 4.97
CA LYS A 73 -6.65 10.60 5.81
C LYS A 73 -5.89 9.31 5.52
N LEU A 74 -4.60 9.43 5.23
CA LEU A 74 -3.71 8.30 5.03
C LEU A 74 -2.85 8.04 6.28
N ILE A 75 -2.74 6.76 6.67
CA ILE A 75 -1.82 6.25 7.70
C ILE A 75 -0.71 5.48 6.96
N GLU A 76 0.35 6.17 6.58
CA GLU A 76 1.42 5.64 5.73
C GLU A 76 2.13 4.43 6.37
N GLU A 77 2.24 4.44 7.69
CA GLU A 77 2.86 3.36 8.47
C GLU A 77 2.09 2.05 8.31
N ARG A 78 0.79 2.10 8.01
CA ARG A 78 -0.04 0.92 7.75
C ARG A 78 -0.15 0.54 6.28
N CYS A 79 0.20 1.43 5.35
CA CYS A 79 0.13 1.14 3.92
C CYS A 79 1.17 0.10 3.50
N ILE A 80 0.75 -0.93 2.75
CA ILE A 80 1.64 -1.97 2.20
C ILE A 80 1.96 -1.78 0.71
N TYR A 81 1.50 -0.66 0.12
CA TYR A 81 1.69 -0.31 -1.30
C TYR A 81 1.20 -1.39 -2.28
N CYS A 82 0.08 -2.05 -1.95
CA CYS A 82 -0.47 -3.12 -2.79
C CYS A 82 -1.08 -2.61 -4.12
N GLY A 83 -1.58 -1.37 -4.16
CA GLY A 83 -2.19 -0.78 -5.36
C GLY A 83 -3.70 -1.00 -5.50
N ALA A 84 -4.36 -1.60 -4.50
CA ALA A 84 -5.81 -1.85 -4.56
C ALA A 84 -6.64 -0.55 -4.66
N CYS A 85 -6.27 0.47 -3.89
CA CYS A 85 -6.93 1.77 -3.89
C CYS A 85 -6.78 2.54 -5.22
N GLU A 86 -5.63 2.41 -5.88
CA GLU A 86 -5.39 2.98 -7.21
C GLU A 86 -6.27 2.28 -8.25
N LYS A 87 -6.27 0.95 -8.28
CA LYS A 87 -6.99 0.18 -9.30
C LYS A 87 -8.51 0.31 -9.22
N ILE A 88 -9.07 0.54 -8.03
CA ILE A 88 -10.52 0.69 -7.87
C ILE A 88 -11.00 2.13 -8.10
N CYS A 89 -10.10 3.12 -8.13
CA CYS A 89 -10.50 4.52 -8.20
C CYS A 89 -11.05 4.83 -9.60
N PRO A 90 -12.36 5.17 -9.75
CA PRO A 90 -12.96 5.38 -11.07
C PRO A 90 -12.53 6.69 -11.73
N VAL A 91 -11.85 7.57 -10.99
CA VAL A 91 -11.42 8.91 -11.43
C VAL A 91 -9.90 9.08 -11.34
N ASP A 92 -9.17 7.97 -11.19
CA ASP A 92 -7.69 7.92 -11.10
C ASP A 92 -7.08 8.93 -10.12
N ALA A 93 -7.81 9.25 -9.04
CA ALA A 93 -7.39 10.25 -8.08
C ALA A 93 -6.31 9.75 -7.10
N VAL A 94 -6.07 8.43 -7.02
CA VAL A 94 -5.11 7.81 -6.11
C VAL A 94 -4.05 7.07 -6.90
N SER A 95 -2.78 7.32 -6.61
CA SER A 95 -1.63 6.72 -7.27
C SER A 95 -0.68 6.11 -6.24
N VAL A 96 -0.33 4.83 -6.40
CA VAL A 96 0.66 4.15 -5.57
C VAL A 96 2.01 4.12 -6.30
N VAL A 97 3.03 4.72 -5.69
CA VAL A 97 4.41 4.69 -6.20
C VAL A 97 5.23 3.76 -5.33
N ARG A 98 5.80 2.70 -5.90
CA ARG A 98 6.69 1.78 -5.18
C ARG A 98 8.13 2.22 -5.44
N LYS A 99 8.90 2.41 -4.37
CA LYS A 99 10.32 2.81 -4.40
C LYS A 99 11.27 1.62 -4.29
N ASP A 100 10.92 0.63 -3.48
CA ASP A 100 11.76 -0.55 -3.25
C ASP A 100 10.92 -1.81 -2.95
N VAL A 101 11.50 -2.97 -3.21
CA VAL A 101 10.96 -4.29 -2.88
C VAL A 101 12.02 -5.14 -2.18
N LYS A 102 11.68 -5.66 -1.01
CA LYS A 102 12.54 -6.56 -0.25
C LYS A 102 12.31 -7.99 -0.69
N TYR A 103 13.33 -8.61 -1.27
CA TYR A 103 13.34 -10.01 -1.66
C TYR A 103 14.74 -10.60 -1.44
N SER A 104 14.81 -11.91 -1.17
CA SER A 104 16.06 -12.66 -1.09
C SER A 104 16.35 -13.32 -2.43
N VAL A 105 17.61 -13.25 -2.88
CA VAL A 105 18.09 -13.99 -4.05
C VAL A 105 19.15 -14.98 -3.63
N ASP A 106 18.85 -16.26 -3.79
CA ASP A 106 19.86 -17.30 -3.78
C ASP A 106 20.55 -17.27 -5.15
N GLY A 107 21.61 -16.47 -5.25
CA GLY A 107 22.30 -16.11 -6.50
C GLY A 107 22.97 -17.25 -7.28
N LYS A 108 22.57 -18.50 -7.04
CA LYS A 108 23.06 -19.72 -7.69
C LYS A 108 22.18 -20.15 -8.87
N ASN A 109 20.97 -19.60 -8.99
CA ASN A 109 19.99 -20.10 -9.94
C ASN A 109 20.00 -19.35 -11.29
N PRO A 110 19.84 -20.02 -12.44
CA PRO A 110 19.82 -19.39 -13.77
C PRO A 110 18.78 -18.27 -13.94
N TRP A 111 17.67 -18.34 -13.21
CA TRP A 111 16.56 -17.38 -13.30
C TRP A 111 16.73 -16.13 -12.43
N THR A 112 17.84 -15.98 -11.70
CA THR A 112 18.07 -14.84 -10.79
C THR A 112 17.93 -13.50 -11.51
N LYS A 113 18.45 -13.40 -12.74
CA LYS A 113 18.34 -12.18 -13.57
C LYS A 113 16.89 -11.88 -13.95
N THR A 114 16.13 -12.91 -14.31
CA THR A 114 14.71 -12.76 -14.68
C THR A 114 13.87 -12.31 -13.50
N HIS A 115 14.09 -12.88 -12.30
CA HIS A 115 13.42 -12.43 -11.07
C HIS A 115 13.73 -10.96 -10.76
N LYS A 116 15.01 -10.56 -10.83
CA LYS A 116 15.39 -9.15 -10.62
C LYS A 116 14.64 -8.23 -11.59
N ASN A 117 14.60 -8.59 -12.88
CA ASN A 117 13.91 -7.78 -13.89
C ASN A 117 12.39 -7.68 -13.63
N ALA A 118 11.75 -8.76 -13.19
CA ALA A 118 10.33 -8.76 -12.85
C ALA A 118 10.03 -7.81 -11.68
N PHE A 119 10.85 -7.85 -10.62
CA PHE A 119 10.71 -6.94 -9.49
C PHE A 119 10.96 -5.48 -9.86
N MET A 120 11.96 -5.19 -10.71
CA MET A 120 12.22 -3.83 -11.17
C MET A 120 11.05 -3.25 -11.97
N LYS A 121 10.34 -4.05 -12.77
CA LYS A 121 9.13 -3.60 -13.48
C LYS A 121 8.00 -3.16 -12.54
N ILE A 122 7.88 -3.80 -11.37
CA ILE A 122 6.86 -3.47 -10.36
C ILE A 122 7.16 -2.12 -9.68
N ILE A 123 8.44 -1.74 -9.60
CA ILE A 123 8.92 -0.47 -9.03
C ILE A 123 8.85 0.65 -10.09
N GLN A 124 9.27 0.38 -11.33
CA GLN A 124 9.47 1.39 -12.38
C GLN A 124 8.21 1.79 -13.16
N ASN A 125 7.03 1.26 -12.83
CA ASN A 125 5.86 1.40 -13.70
C ASN A 125 5.15 2.77 -13.69
N LYS A 126 5.84 3.87 -13.31
CA LYS A 126 5.32 5.25 -13.44
C LYS A 126 6.36 6.27 -13.92
N ASN A 127 7.12 5.92 -14.95
CA ASN A 127 7.68 6.90 -15.90
C ASN A 127 6.95 6.80 -17.25
N GLY A 128 5.62 6.91 -17.20
CA GLY A 128 4.75 6.94 -18.36
C GLY A 128 3.56 7.84 -18.03
N ILE A 129 3.86 9.12 -17.83
CA ILE A 129 2.88 10.18 -18.10
C ILE A 129 2.72 10.19 -19.62
N ASP A 130 1.47 10.22 -20.04
CA ASP A 130 1.04 10.36 -21.42
C ASP A 130 1.94 11.31 -22.22
N SER A 131 2.48 10.80 -23.32
CA SER A 131 2.94 11.59 -24.47
C SER A 131 2.23 11.08 -25.70
#